data_AF-A0A1A1W070-F1
#
_entry.id   AF-A0A1A1W070-F1
#
_cell.length_a   1.000
_cell.length_b   1.000
_cell.length_c   1.000
_cell.angle_alpha   90.00
_cell.angle_beta   90.00
_cell.angle_gamma   90.00
#
_symmetry.space_group_name_H-M   'P 1'
#
loop_
_entity.id
_entity.type
_entity.pdbx_description
1 polymer ?
#
loop_
_entity_poly.entity_id
_entity_poly.type
_entity_poly.pdbx_seq_one_letter_code
_entity_poly.pdbx_strand_id
1 'polypeptide(L)'
;MTDIPPQVPQPDPRGWLAFAAPLPDELQRAEDSTQHADFCAEGVTWRYEWDETTGYQCDYFERPATDTEKTLLASLGYTAPDDLTTKVSFPSALVRRRRWPQLENQEVQP
;
A
#
# COMPACT_ATOMS: atom_id res chain seq x y z
N MET A 1 14.96 7.49 12.00
CA MET A 1 14.77 6.77 10.73
C MET A 1 14.67 5.31 11.06
N THR A 2 13.52 4.69 10.80
CA THR A 2 13.35 3.25 10.92
C THR A 2 14.19 2.61 9.82
N ASP A 3 15.07 1.68 10.17
CA ASP A 3 15.83 0.90 9.19
C ASP A 3 14.88 -0.07 8.50
N ILE A 4 14.33 0.36 7.34
CA ILE A 4 13.44 -0.46 6.51
C ILE A 4 14.27 -1.14 5.42
N PRO A 5 14.00 -2.41 5.09
CA PRO A 5 14.66 -3.08 3.98
C PRO A 5 14.44 -2.32 2.66
N PRO A 6 15.31 -2.53 1.65
CA PRO A 6 15.09 -1.93 0.35
C PRO A 6 13.75 -2.39 -0.25
N GLN A 7 13.07 -1.48 -0.93
CA GLN A 7 11.90 -1.82 -1.72
C GLN A 7 12.26 -2.83 -2.81
N VAL A 8 11.28 -3.65 -3.17
CA VAL A 8 11.35 -4.39 -4.44
C VAL A 8 11.34 -3.40 -5.62
N PRO A 9 11.99 -3.72 -6.76
CA PRO A 9 12.02 -2.84 -7.93
C PRO A 9 10.62 -2.43 -8.41
N GLN A 10 10.41 -1.14 -8.67
CA GLN A 10 9.14 -0.59 -9.13
C GLN A 10 9.11 -0.47 -10.66
N PRO A 11 7.92 -0.59 -11.31
CA PRO A 11 6.63 -0.88 -10.70
C PRO A 11 6.47 -2.36 -10.31
N ASP A 12 6.08 -2.62 -9.06
CA ASP A 12 5.72 -3.97 -8.59
C ASP A 12 4.20 -4.11 -8.49
N PRO A 13 3.61 -5.26 -8.87
CA PRO A 13 2.16 -5.47 -8.80
C PRO A 13 1.57 -5.37 -7.40
N ARG A 14 2.37 -5.47 -6.33
CA ARG A 14 1.94 -5.28 -4.92
C ARG A 14 1.94 -3.81 -4.49
N GLY A 15 2.53 -2.91 -5.27
CA GLY A 15 2.64 -1.48 -4.98
C GLY A 15 3.91 -1.11 -4.19
N TRP A 16 3.94 0.11 -3.67
CA TRP A 16 5.15 0.72 -3.08
C TRP A 16 5.59 0.08 -1.75
N LEU A 17 4.66 -0.44 -0.95
CA LEU A 17 4.99 -1.06 0.35
C LEU A 17 5.32 -2.55 0.21
N ALA A 18 6.14 -2.89 -0.78
CA ALA A 18 6.69 -4.21 -0.98
C ALA A 18 8.21 -4.16 -0.81
N PHE A 19 8.73 -4.98 0.10
CA PHE A 19 10.12 -4.94 0.56
C PHE A 19 10.84 -6.25 0.26
N ALA A 20 12.15 -6.18 0.03
CA ALA A 20 12.97 -7.33 -0.36
C ALA A 20 13.31 -8.29 0.80
N ALA A 21 13.07 -7.85 2.05
CA ALA A 21 13.23 -8.64 3.27
C ALA A 21 12.11 -8.30 4.26
N PRO A 22 11.89 -9.11 5.31
CA PRO A 22 10.94 -8.81 6.36
C PRO A 22 11.22 -7.45 7.03
N LEU A 23 10.14 -6.77 7.42
CA LEU A 23 10.21 -5.55 8.22
C LEU A 23 10.67 -5.86 9.65
N PRO A 24 11.11 -4.86 10.44
CA PRO A 24 11.27 -5.01 11.88
C PRO A 24 9.99 -5.57 12.53
N ASP A 25 10.12 -6.44 13.53
CA ASP A 25 9.03 -7.26 14.09
C ASP A 25 7.72 -6.49 14.36
N GLU A 26 7.82 -5.28 14.93
CA GLU A 26 6.64 -4.47 15.24
C GLU A 26 5.90 -4.03 13.97
N LEU A 27 6.63 -3.54 12.97
CA LEU A 27 6.07 -3.14 11.68
C LEU A 27 5.58 -4.35 10.88
N GLN A 28 6.31 -5.48 10.93
CA GLN A 28 5.89 -6.70 10.26
C GLN A 28 4.54 -7.20 10.81
N ARG A 29 4.40 -7.27 12.14
CA ARG A 29 3.13 -7.68 12.77
C ARG A 29 1.98 -6.75 12.41
N ALA A 30 2.23 -5.44 12.39
CA ALA A 30 1.21 -4.46 12.04
C ALA A 30 0.80 -4.55 10.56
N GLU A 31 1.76 -4.78 9.66
CA GLU A 31 1.51 -5.03 8.23
C GLU A 31 0.74 -6.32 8.00
N ASP A 32 1.11 -7.42 8.66
CA ASP A 32 0.44 -8.72 8.55
C ASP A 32 -1.02 -8.62 9.05
N SER A 33 -1.25 -7.91 10.16
CA SER A 33 -2.61 -7.64 10.66
C SER A 33 -3.43 -6.82 9.68
N THR A 34 -2.81 -5.80 9.05
CA THR A 34 -3.48 -4.96 8.04
C THR A 34 -3.82 -5.78 6.80
N GLN A 35 -2.92 -6.67 6.37
CA GLN A 35 -3.15 -7.56 5.24
C GLN A 35 -4.33 -8.48 5.48
N HIS A 36 -4.43 -9.07 6.68
CA HIS A 36 -5.56 -9.91 7.03
C HIS A 36 -6.88 -9.11 7.06
N ALA A 37 -6.88 -7.93 7.69
CA ALA A 37 -8.05 -7.07 7.74
C ALA A 37 -8.53 -6.63 6.35
N ASP A 38 -7.60 -6.30 5.44
CA ASP A 38 -7.91 -5.93 4.06
C ASP A 38 -8.51 -7.13 3.28
N PHE A 39 -7.98 -8.34 3.49
CA PHE A 39 -8.48 -9.55 2.82
C PHE A 39 -9.88 -9.96 3.31
N CYS A 40 -10.16 -9.74 4.60
CA CYS A 40 -11.44 -10.02 5.22
C CYS A 40 -12.33 -8.78 5.35
N ALA A 41 -12.11 -7.74 4.52
CA ALA A 41 -12.83 -6.48 4.64
C ALA A 41 -14.34 -6.65 4.42
N GLU A 42 -15.12 -6.35 5.46
CA GLU A 42 -16.58 -6.32 5.44
C GLU A 42 -17.10 -4.88 5.48
N GLY A 43 -18.29 -4.63 4.93
CA GLY A 43 -18.92 -3.30 4.96
C GLY A 43 -18.25 -2.24 4.10
N VAL A 44 -17.27 -2.62 3.27
CA VAL A 44 -16.61 -1.70 2.32
C VAL A 44 -17.40 -1.60 1.02
N THR A 45 -17.28 -0.44 0.35
CA THR A 45 -17.84 -0.26 -0.99
C THR A 45 -16.80 -0.67 -2.03
N TRP A 46 -17.02 -1.83 -2.65
CA TRP A 46 -16.23 -2.26 -3.79
C TRP A 46 -16.56 -1.43 -5.03
N ARG A 47 -15.51 -1.04 -5.73
CA ARG A 47 -15.53 -0.26 -6.97
C ARG A 47 -14.68 -0.98 -8.01
N TYR A 48 -14.95 -0.67 -9.27
CA TYR A 48 -14.26 -1.27 -10.40
C TYR A 48 -13.40 -0.21 -11.10
N GLU A 49 -12.16 -0.54 -11.46
CA GLU A 49 -11.29 0.33 -12.26
C GLU A 49 -10.42 -0.48 -13.24
N TRP A 50 -10.14 0.14 -14.38
CA TRP A 50 -9.08 -0.26 -15.30
C TRP A 50 -7.79 0.51 -14.98
N ASP A 51 -6.73 -0.18 -14.59
CA ASP A 51 -5.40 0.42 -14.38
C ASP A 51 -4.61 0.38 -15.69
N GLU A 52 -4.49 1.54 -16.36
CA GLU A 52 -3.73 1.67 -17.62
C GLU A 52 -2.23 1.43 -17.44
N THR A 53 -1.66 1.72 -16.26
CA THR A 53 -0.22 1.55 -16.01
C THR A 53 0.16 0.08 -15.95
N THR A 54 -0.72 -0.75 -15.38
CA THR A 54 -0.46 -2.19 -15.24
C THR A 54 -1.24 -3.05 -16.24
N GLY A 55 -2.21 -2.49 -16.95
CA GLY A 55 -3.10 -3.20 -17.88
C GLY A 55 -4.08 -4.15 -17.18
N TYR A 56 -4.38 -3.94 -15.90
CA TYR A 56 -5.21 -4.84 -15.09
C TYR A 56 -6.60 -4.24 -14.82
N GLN A 57 -7.63 -5.08 -14.89
CA GLN A 57 -8.94 -4.83 -14.31
C GLN A 57 -8.92 -5.30 -12.87
N CYS A 58 -9.22 -4.42 -11.92
CA CYS A 58 -9.25 -4.79 -10.52
C CYS A 58 -10.42 -4.14 -9.79
N ASP A 59 -11.14 -4.95 -9.03
CA ASP A 59 -12.00 -4.45 -7.97
C ASP A 59 -11.11 -3.88 -6.85
N TYR A 60 -11.55 -2.76 -6.29
CA TYR A 60 -10.88 -2.08 -5.20
C TYR A 60 -11.87 -1.52 -4.20
N PHE A 61 -11.39 -1.23 -3.01
CA PHE A 61 -12.08 -0.36 -2.05
C PHE A 61 -11.09 0.66 -1.49
N GLU A 62 -11.63 1.63 -0.78
CA GLU A 62 -10.87 2.71 -0.16
C GLU A 62 -11.10 2.69 1.35
N ARG A 63 -10.04 2.98 2.10
CA ARG A 63 -10.09 3.21 3.54
C ARG A 63 -9.04 4.24 3.95
N PRO A 64 -9.13 4.84 5.15
CA PRO A 64 -8.04 5.64 5.69
C PRO A 64 -6.72 4.84 5.75
N ALA A 65 -5.60 5.51 5.49
CA ALA A 65 -4.28 4.93 5.63
C ALA A 65 -3.98 4.65 7.11
N THR A 66 -3.44 3.47 7.40
CA THR A 66 -3.05 3.10 8.76
C THR A 66 -1.80 3.88 9.20
N ASP A 67 -1.58 3.98 10.50
CA ASP A 67 -0.35 4.61 11.03
C ASP A 67 0.91 3.88 10.55
N THR A 68 0.83 2.55 10.39
CA THR A 68 1.91 1.74 9.79
C THR A 68 2.17 2.12 8.34
N GLU A 69 1.12 2.28 7.52
CA GLU A 69 1.26 2.72 6.13
C GLU A 69 1.90 4.10 6.05
N LYS A 70 1.41 5.06 6.85
CA LYS A 70 1.98 6.41 6.93
C LYS A 70 3.45 6.40 7.35
N THR A 71 3.80 5.56 8.34
CA THR A 71 5.18 5.40 8.83
C THR A 71 6.11 4.84 7.74
N LEU A 72 5.65 3.82 7.01
CA LEU A 72 6.42 3.20 5.93
C LEU A 72 6.57 4.16 4.74
N LEU A 73 5.50 4.88 4.36
CA LEU A 73 5.56 5.90 3.31
C LEU A 73 6.50 7.05 3.65
N ALA A 74 6.48 7.52 4.91
CA ALA A 74 7.44 8.53 5.38
C ALA A 74 8.89 8.04 5.32
N SER A 75 9.11 6.76 5.62
CA SER A 75 10.44 6.14 5.50
C SER A 75 10.92 6.02 4.05
N LEU A 76 9.99 6.07 3.09
CA LEU A 76 10.25 6.10 1.65
C LEU A 76 10.35 7.52 1.08
N GLY A 77 10.31 8.56 1.92
CA GLY A 77 10.45 9.95 1.50
C GLY A 77 9.14 10.66 1.13
N TYR A 78 7.97 10.03 1.30
CA TYR A 78 6.69 10.68 1.06
C TYR A 78 6.22 11.51 2.25
N THR A 79 5.53 12.61 1.99
CA THR A 79 4.80 13.34 3.03
C THR A 79 3.34 12.89 3.01
N ALA A 80 2.98 12.03 3.97
CA ALA A 80 1.63 11.51 4.11
C ALA A 80 0.71 12.52 4.84
N PRO A 81 -0.39 12.99 4.22
CA PRO A 81 -1.38 13.83 4.90
C PRO A 81 -2.16 13.03 5.97
N ASP A 82 -2.77 13.74 6.92
CA ASP A 82 -3.53 13.11 8.01
C ASP A 82 -4.76 12.32 7.49
N ASP A 83 -5.40 12.81 6.44
CA ASP A 83 -6.56 12.21 5.76
C ASP A 83 -6.16 11.36 4.54
N LEU A 84 -4.92 10.85 4.53
CA LEU A 84 -4.44 9.97 3.47
C LEU A 84 -5.37 8.74 3.32
N THR A 85 -5.81 8.49 2.09
CA THR A 85 -6.64 7.35 1.72
C THR A 85 -5.79 6.28 1.05
N THR A 86 -5.93 5.04 1.53
CA THR A 86 -5.36 3.84 0.93
C THR A 86 -6.38 3.22 -0.01
N LYS A 87 -6.00 3.09 -1.28
CA LYS A 87 -6.73 2.31 -2.27
C LYS A 87 -6.20 0.87 -2.25
N VAL A 88 -7.07 -0.08 -1.89
CA VAL A 88 -6.73 -1.50 -1.76
C VAL A 88 -7.36 -2.28 -2.90
N SER A 89 -6.58 -3.06 -3.62
CA SER A 89 -7.07 -3.96 -4.67
C SER A 89 -6.38 -5.33 -4.61
N PHE A 90 -6.95 -6.31 -5.30
CA PHE A 90 -6.40 -7.66 -5.37
C PHE A 90 -6.20 -8.09 -6.84
N PRO A 91 -5.07 -7.74 -7.48
CA PRO A 91 -4.79 -8.13 -8.88
C PRO A 91 -4.81 -9.64 -9.14
N SER A 92 -4.59 -10.45 -8.10
CA SER A 92 -4.92 -11.87 -8.09
C SER A 92 -5.32 -12.28 -6.67
N ALA A 93 -5.89 -13.48 -6.51
CA ALA A 93 -6.45 -13.95 -5.23
C ALA A 93 -5.47 -13.86 -4.02
N LEU A 94 -4.16 -13.88 -4.26
CA LEU A 94 -3.13 -13.87 -3.22
C LEU A 94 -2.23 -12.62 -3.24
N VAL A 95 -2.48 -11.69 -4.17
CA VAL A 95 -1.68 -10.48 -4.31
C VAL A 95 -2.53 -9.30 -3.88
N ARG A 96 -2.26 -8.77 -2.69
CA ARG A 96 -2.78 -7.46 -2.25
C ARG A 96 -1.94 -6.36 -2.87
N ARG A 97 -2.59 -5.37 -3.46
CA ARG A 97 -1.98 -4.14 -3.93
C ARG A 97 -2.54 -2.95 -3.15
N ARG A 98 -1.66 -2.04 -2.77
CA ARG A 98 -2.05 -0.75 -2.17
C ARG A 98 -1.46 0.40 -2.97
N ARG A 99 -2.28 1.43 -3.17
CA ARG A 99 -1.91 2.69 -3.82
C ARG A 99 -2.40 3.88 -3.00
N TRP A 100 -1.77 5.02 -3.22
CA TRP A 100 -2.10 6.28 -2.57
C TRP A 100 -2.20 7.38 -3.62
N PRO A 101 -3.36 7.55 -4.28
CA PRO A 101 -3.52 8.52 -5.36
C PRO A 101 -3.11 9.94 -4.98
N GLN A 102 -3.30 10.33 -3.72
CA GLN A 102 -2.89 11.63 -3.17
C GLN A 102 -1.36 11.85 -3.18
N LEU A 103 -0.56 10.79 -3.27
CA LEU A 103 0.90 10.82 -3.25
C LEU A 103 1.53 10.60 -4.63
N GLU A 104 0.78 10.14 -5.63
CA GLU A 104 1.31 9.73 -6.94
C GLU A 104 1.95 10.87 -7.74
N ASN A 105 1.63 12.13 -7.39
CA ASN A 105 2.23 13.32 -8.00
C ASN A 105 3.32 13.97 -7.13
N GLN A 106 3.69 13.38 -5.98
CA GLN A 106 4.77 13.92 -5.15
C GLN A 106 6.13 13.53 -5.74
N GLU A 107 7.04 14.50 -5.86
CA GLU A 107 8.46 14.20 -6.07
C GLU A 107 9.01 13.59 -4.79
N VAL A 108 9.41 12.32 -4.85
CA VAL A 108 10.05 11.63 -3.72
C VAL A 108 11.46 12.18 -3.56
N GLN A 109 11.75 12.81 -2.42
CA GLN A 109 13.12 13.21 -2.10
C GLN A 109 13.91 11.98 -1.60
N PRO A 110 15.06 11.66 -2.22
CA PRO A 110 15.85 10.48 -1.89
C PRO A 110 16.56 10.59 -0.53
#